data_AF-A0A858RRM6-F1
#
_entry.id   AF-A0A858RRM6-F1
#
_cell.length_a   1.000
_cell.length_b   1.000
_cell.length_c   1.000
_cell.angle_alpha   90.00
_cell.angle_beta   90.00
_cell.angle_gamma   90.00
#
_symmetry.space_group_name_H-M   'P 1'
#
loop_
_entity.id
_entity.type
_entity.pdbx_description
1 polymer ?
#
loop_
_entity_poly.entity_id
_entity_poly.type
_entity_poly.pdbx_seq_one_letter_code
_entity_poly.pdbx_strand_id
1 'polypeptide(L)'
;MIAAATYGFLFTACDSPQEEAREEAVEHKADMLEKEAKNVRKDAEAAADANEKAADNIRKQAENASEAGKEDAEARADATEDNADAIRKEGERKADALEDEADVDREAK
;
A
#
# COMPACT_ATOMS: atom_id res chain seq x y z
N MET A 1 62.87 -0.88 17.71
CA MET A 1 62.11 -0.39 18.88
C MET A 1 60.70 -0.09 18.37
N ILE A 2 59.77 -1.04 18.43
CA ILE A 2 58.77 -1.25 19.50
C ILE A 2 57.95 0.02 19.79
N ALA A 3 56.69 0.00 19.35
CA ALA A 3 55.45 0.29 20.12
C ALA A 3 54.33 0.57 19.08
N ALA A 4 53.36 -0.33 18.87
CA ALA A 4 52.08 -0.39 19.61
C ALA A 4 51.32 0.95 19.50
N ALA A 5 50.10 1.04 18.96
CA ALA A 5 48.98 0.15 19.25
C ALA A 5 47.92 0.17 18.14
N THR A 6 47.69 -0.99 17.53
CA THR A 6 46.39 -1.37 16.97
C THR A 6 45.55 -1.96 18.10
N TYR A 7 44.86 -1.13 18.87
CA TYR A 7 43.84 -1.50 19.86
C TYR A 7 43.09 -0.22 20.20
N GLY A 8 41.77 -0.07 20.08
CA GLY A 8 40.70 -0.95 19.65
C GLY A 8 39.44 -0.08 19.67
N PHE A 9 38.60 -0.19 18.65
CA PHE A 9 37.22 0.29 18.75
C PHE A 9 36.50 -0.63 19.73
N LEU A 10 36.67 -0.35 21.03
CA LEU A 10 35.92 -0.96 22.11
C LEU A 10 34.57 -0.25 22.16
N PHE A 11 33.59 -0.84 21.47
CA PHE A 11 32.22 -1.06 21.94
C PHE A 11 31.81 -0.22 23.16
N THR A 12 31.48 1.06 22.96
CA THR A 12 30.44 1.69 23.77
C THR A 12 29.13 1.20 23.18
N ALA A 13 28.47 0.29 23.90
CA ALA A 13 27.13 -0.15 23.59
C ALA A 13 26.26 1.06 23.26
N CYS A 14 25.58 0.91 22.14
CA CYS A 14 24.61 1.79 21.53
C CYS A 14 23.60 2.31 22.56
N ASP A 15 23.71 3.60 22.91
CA ASP A 15 22.61 4.44 23.41
C ASP A 15 23.13 5.89 23.46
N SER A 16 23.61 6.38 22.31
CA SER A 16 24.03 7.78 22.20
C SER A 16 22.87 8.61 21.65
N PRO A 17 22.75 9.91 21.96
CA PRO A 17 21.72 10.76 21.34
C PRO A 17 21.76 10.75 19.80
N GLN A 18 22.90 10.37 19.21
CA GLN A 18 23.06 10.21 17.78
C GLN A 18 22.46 8.89 17.25
N GLU A 19 22.50 7.82 18.04
CA GLU A 19 21.85 6.54 17.71
C GLU A 19 20.33 6.66 17.91
N GLU A 20 19.89 7.28 19.01
CA GLU A 20 18.48 7.57 19.27
C GLU A 20 17.85 8.42 18.15
N ALA A 21 18.55 9.48 17.70
CA ALA A 21 18.08 10.29 16.58
C ALA A 21 18.05 9.54 15.24
N ARG A 22 18.92 8.53 15.06
CA ARG A 22 18.91 7.66 13.89
C ARG A 22 17.71 6.72 13.94
N GLU A 23 17.47 6.08 15.09
CA GLU A 23 16.33 5.19 15.33
C GLU A 23 15.00 5.93 15.15
N GLU A 24 14.86 7.12 15.73
CA GLU A 24 13.66 7.96 15.56
C GLU A 24 13.43 8.35 14.09
N ALA A 25 14.52 8.65 13.35
CA ALA A 25 14.40 9.01 11.94
C ALA A 25 13.91 7.83 11.07
N VAL A 26 14.38 6.61 11.34
CA VAL A 26 13.90 5.42 10.60
C VAL A 26 12.51 4.98 11.07
N GLU A 27 12.16 5.17 12.35
CA GLU A 27 10.78 5.03 12.85
C GLU A 27 9.82 5.92 12.12
N HIS A 28 10.14 7.21 12.09
CA HIS A 28 9.30 8.20 11.44
C HIS A 28 9.17 7.91 9.94
N LYS A 29 10.23 7.40 9.28
CA LYS A 29 10.14 6.98 7.87
C LYS A 29 9.17 5.81 7.70
N ALA A 30 9.30 4.76 8.51
CA ALA A 30 8.40 3.60 8.47
C ALA A 30 6.93 3.99 8.73
N ASP A 31 6.67 4.85 9.72
CA ASP A 31 5.32 5.34 10.03
C ASP A 31 4.69 6.11 8.87
N MET A 32 5.50 6.89 8.15
CA MET A 32 5.04 7.63 6.98
C MET A 32 4.70 6.68 5.82
N LEU A 33 5.50 5.64 5.59
CA LEU A 33 5.25 4.61 4.58
C LEU A 33 3.97 3.82 4.89
N GLU A 34 3.75 3.41 6.15
CA GLU A 34 2.51 2.76 6.55
C GLU A 34 1.28 3.66 6.37
N LYS A 35 1.42 4.96 6.68
CA LYS A 35 0.34 5.92 6.48
C LYS A 35 0.02 6.07 5.00
N GLU A 36 1.05 6.09 4.14
CA GLU A 36 0.88 6.11 2.70
C GLU A 36 0.19 4.83 2.19
N ALA A 37 0.61 3.65 2.66
CA ALA A 37 -0.03 2.38 2.36
C ALA A 37 -1.53 2.39 2.69
N LYS A 38 -1.89 2.87 3.89
CA LYS A 38 -3.29 3.04 4.33
C LYS A 38 -4.09 3.96 3.41
N ASN A 39 -3.49 5.07 2.97
CA ASN A 39 -4.14 5.99 2.03
C ASN A 39 -4.33 5.34 0.66
N VAL A 40 -3.32 4.64 0.15
CA VAL A 40 -3.39 3.92 -1.14
C VAL A 40 -4.50 2.87 -1.12
N ARG A 41 -4.60 2.05 -0.05
CA ARG A 41 -5.70 1.07 0.09
C ARG A 41 -7.05 1.78 0.11
N LYS A 42 -7.18 2.86 0.87
CA LYS A 42 -8.43 3.62 0.99
C LYS A 42 -8.86 4.23 -0.35
N ASP A 43 -7.93 4.82 -1.09
CA ASP A 43 -8.22 5.47 -2.37
C ASP A 43 -8.59 4.42 -3.44
N ALA A 44 -7.89 3.28 -3.45
CA ALA A 44 -8.22 2.16 -4.33
C ALA A 44 -9.60 1.58 -4.02
N GLU A 45 -9.93 1.38 -2.74
CA GLU A 45 -11.25 0.90 -2.33
C GLU A 45 -12.36 1.89 -2.71
N ALA A 46 -12.15 3.19 -2.48
CA ALA A 46 -13.12 4.21 -2.88
C ALA A 46 -13.37 4.24 -4.41
N ALA A 47 -12.33 3.99 -5.20
CA ALA A 47 -12.44 3.91 -6.65
C ALA A 47 -13.13 2.61 -7.11
N ALA A 48 -12.82 1.47 -6.49
CA ALA A 48 -13.49 0.20 -6.73
C ALA A 48 -15.00 0.30 -6.39
N ASP A 49 -15.35 0.84 -5.23
CA ASP A 49 -16.73 1.10 -4.80
C ASP A 49 -17.51 1.97 -5.79
N ALA A 50 -16.85 2.95 -6.40
CA ALA A 50 -17.49 3.81 -7.39
C ALA A 50 -17.82 3.04 -8.68
N ASN A 51 -16.93 2.12 -9.09
CA ASN A 51 -17.17 1.24 -10.24
C ASN A 51 -18.26 0.21 -9.95
N GLU A 52 -18.28 -0.41 -8.77
CA GLU A 52 -19.34 -1.34 -8.37
C GLU A 52 -20.71 -0.64 -8.38
N LYS A 53 -20.80 0.59 -7.84
CA LYS A 53 -22.02 1.41 -7.93
C LYS A 53 -22.41 1.72 -9.38
N ALA A 54 -21.44 1.93 -10.26
CA ALA A 54 -21.70 2.15 -11.68
C ALA A 54 -22.25 0.87 -12.34
N ALA A 55 -21.65 -0.29 -12.07
CA ALA A 55 -22.12 -1.60 -12.53
C ALA A 55 -23.56 -1.88 -12.07
N ASP A 56 -23.86 -1.64 -10.78
CA ASP A 56 -25.21 -1.75 -10.22
C ASP A 56 -26.22 -0.86 -10.94
N ASN A 57 -25.84 0.38 -11.26
CA ASN A 57 -26.71 1.30 -11.98
C ASN A 57 -26.94 0.83 -13.42
N ILE A 58 -25.92 0.26 -14.08
CA ILE A 58 -26.07 -0.33 -15.42
C ILE A 58 -27.07 -1.49 -15.36
N ARG A 59 -26.96 -2.40 -14.37
CA ARG A 59 -27.90 -3.51 -14.20
C ARG A 59 -29.33 -3.03 -13.98
N LYS A 60 -29.53 -2.03 -13.11
CA LYS A 60 -30.86 -1.43 -12.88
C LYS A 60 -31.46 -0.82 -14.14
N GLN A 61 -30.64 -0.19 -14.97
CA GLN A 61 -31.09 0.35 -16.26
C GLN A 61 -31.45 -0.77 -17.25
N ALA A 62 -30.71 -1.88 -17.22
CA ALA A 62 -30.94 -3.05 -18.07
C ALA A 62 -32.31 -3.72 -17.83
N GLU A 63 -32.87 -3.62 -16.61
CA GLU A 63 -34.18 -4.19 -16.27
C GLU A 63 -35.33 -3.69 -17.17
N ASN A 64 -35.18 -2.50 -17.77
CA ASN A 64 -36.19 -1.90 -18.66
C ASN A 64 -35.81 -1.99 -20.15
N ALA A 65 -34.71 -2.66 -20.48
CA ALA A 65 -34.25 -2.83 -21.86
C ALA A 65 -34.90 -4.05 -22.54
N SER A 66 -34.82 -4.11 -23.87
CA SER A 66 -35.08 -5.36 -24.60
C SER A 66 -34.04 -6.43 -24.24
N GLU A 67 -34.36 -7.71 -24.39
CA GLU A 67 -33.44 -8.84 -24.08
C GLU A 67 -32.01 -8.66 -24.64
N ALA A 68 -31.86 -8.28 -25.91
CA ALA A 68 -30.53 -8.04 -26.51
C ALA A 68 -29.78 -6.84 -25.88
N GLY A 69 -30.51 -5.83 -25.41
CA GLY A 69 -29.94 -4.69 -24.68
C GLY A 69 -29.61 -5.02 -23.23
N LYS A 70 -30.33 -5.98 -22.65
CA LYS A 70 -30.06 -6.50 -21.31
C LYS A 70 -28.75 -7.28 -21.29
N GLU A 71 -28.52 -8.17 -22.26
CA GLU A 71 -27.28 -8.94 -22.38
C GLU A 71 -26.04 -8.03 -22.55
N ASP A 72 -26.12 -7.01 -23.44
CA ASP A 72 -25.04 -6.02 -23.60
C ASP A 72 -24.81 -5.20 -22.32
N ALA A 73 -25.87 -4.83 -21.62
CA ALA A 73 -25.75 -4.09 -20.36
C ALA A 73 -25.17 -4.94 -19.22
N GLU A 74 -25.57 -6.21 -19.11
CA GLU A 74 -24.98 -7.17 -18.15
C GLU A 74 -23.48 -7.35 -18.42
N ALA A 75 -23.09 -7.58 -19.67
CA ALA A 75 -21.67 -7.69 -20.04
C ALA A 75 -20.85 -6.43 -19.69
N ARG A 76 -21.44 -5.24 -19.80
CA ARG A 76 -20.79 -3.98 -19.40
C ARG A 76 -20.71 -3.82 -17.89
N ALA A 77 -21.74 -4.24 -17.16
CA ALA A 77 -21.72 -4.22 -15.71
C ALA A 77 -20.62 -5.15 -15.18
N ASP A 78 -20.54 -6.37 -15.70
CA ASP A 78 -19.53 -7.36 -15.32
C ASP A 78 -18.11 -6.86 -15.63
N ALA A 79 -17.89 -6.29 -16.82
CA ALA A 79 -16.60 -5.67 -17.14
C ALA A 79 -16.23 -4.48 -16.22
N THR A 80 -17.24 -3.78 -15.69
CA THR A 80 -17.04 -2.69 -14.74
C THR A 80 -16.67 -3.23 -13.35
N GLU A 81 -17.26 -4.34 -12.93
CA GLU A 81 -16.87 -5.05 -11.70
C GLU A 81 -15.46 -5.63 -11.79
N ASP A 82 -15.11 -6.27 -12.91
CA ASP A 82 -13.76 -6.77 -13.15
C ASP A 82 -12.71 -5.65 -13.01
N ASN A 83 -13.06 -4.44 -13.45
CA ASN A 83 -12.21 -3.27 -13.29
C ASN A 83 -12.13 -2.81 -11.82
N ALA A 84 -13.22 -2.87 -11.06
CA ALA A 84 -13.20 -2.58 -9.62
C ALA A 84 -12.26 -3.54 -8.87
N ASP A 85 -12.36 -4.84 -9.17
CA ASP A 85 -11.47 -5.86 -8.59
C ASP A 85 -10.01 -5.65 -8.96
N ALA A 86 -9.74 -5.28 -10.22
CA ALA A 86 -8.38 -4.97 -10.67
C ALA A 86 -7.80 -3.77 -9.91
N ILE A 87 -8.58 -2.71 -9.71
CA ILE A 87 -8.17 -1.51 -8.96
C ILE A 87 -7.87 -1.87 -7.50
N ARG A 88 -8.77 -2.61 -6.84
CA ARG A 88 -8.59 -3.05 -5.45
C ARG A 88 -7.30 -3.85 -5.29
N LYS A 89 -7.08 -4.83 -6.17
CA LYS A 89 -5.88 -5.67 -6.18
C LYS A 89 -4.60 -4.89 -6.45
N GLU A 90 -4.64 -3.89 -7.34
CA GLU A 90 -3.49 -3.03 -7.58
C GLU A 90 -3.18 -2.14 -6.37
N GLY A 91 -4.21 -1.59 -5.73
CA GLY A 91 -4.10 -0.81 -4.50
C GLY A 91 -3.50 -1.62 -3.35
N GLU A 92 -3.99 -2.84 -3.14
CA GLU A 92 -3.43 -3.79 -2.15
C GLU A 92 -1.96 -4.04 -2.42
N ARG A 93 -1.58 -4.43 -3.63
CA ARG A 93 -0.18 -4.69 -3.99
C ARG A 93 0.75 -3.50 -3.73
N LYS A 94 0.29 -2.29 -4.04
CA LYS A 94 1.09 -1.07 -3.80
C LYS A 94 1.23 -0.78 -2.31
N ALA A 95 0.16 -0.94 -1.56
CA ALA A 95 0.19 -0.76 -0.12
C ALA A 95 1.05 -1.82 0.57
N ASP A 96 0.98 -3.08 0.14
CA ASP A 96 1.83 -4.16 0.65
C ASP A 96 3.31 -3.85 0.40
N ALA A 97 3.67 -3.37 -0.79
CA ALA A 97 5.05 -2.97 -1.07
C ALA A 97 5.56 -1.82 -0.18
N LEU A 98 4.67 -0.89 0.20
CA LEU A 98 5.01 0.20 1.12
C LEU A 98 5.16 -0.30 2.56
N GLU A 99 4.33 -1.26 2.98
CA GLU A 99 4.44 -1.92 4.28
C GLU A 99 5.72 -2.77 4.37
N ASP A 100 6.06 -3.51 3.31
CA ASP A 100 7.32 -4.25 3.22
C ASP A 100 8.54 -3.32 3.33
N GLU A 101 8.50 -2.14 2.69
CA GLU A 101 9.56 -1.15 2.85
C GLU A 101 9.63 -0.59 4.28
N ALA A 102 8.48 -0.32 4.90
CA ALA A 102 8.42 0.15 6.29
C ALA A 102 9.01 -0.88 7.26
N ASP A 103 8.76 -2.16 7.03
CA ASP A 103 9.32 -3.26 7.82
C ASP A 103 10.82 -3.38 7.63
N VAL A 104 11.33 -3.25 6.40
CA VAL A 104 12.78 -3.23 6.14
C VAL A 104 13.46 -2.06 6.86
N ASP A 105 12.86 -0.87 6.83
CA ASP A 105 13.40 0.29 7.57
C ASP A 105 13.40 0.04 9.09
N ARG A 106 12.39 -0.66 9.61
CA ARG A 106 12.27 -0.99 11.03
C ARG A 106 13.26 -2.04 11.49
N GLU A 107 13.51 -3.06 10.66
CA GLU A 107 14.51 -4.10 10.92
C GLU A 107 15.95 -3.58 10.78
N ALA A 108 16.15 -2.47 10.05
CA ALA A 108 17.46 -1.83 9.88
C ALA A 108 17.88 -0.92 11.05
N LYS A 109 17.05 -0.76 12.09
CA LYS A 109 17.39 -0.09 13.35
C LYS A 109 18.53 -0.80 14.05
#